data_AF-A0A7Y1VW83-F1
#
_entry.id   AF-A0A7Y1VW83-F1
#
_cell.length_a   1.000
_cell.length_b   1.000
_cell.length_c   1.000
_cell.angle_alpha   90.00
_cell.angle_beta   90.00
_cell.angle_gamma   90.00
#
_symmetry.space_group_name_H-M   'P 1'
#
loop_
_entity.id
_entity.type
_entity.pdbx_description
1 polymer ?
#
loop_
_entity_poly.entity_id
_entity_poly.type
_entity_poly.pdbx_seq_one_letter_code
_entity_poly.pdbx_strand_id
1 'polypeptide(L)' 'DPFTVGLDHVALGCEEQEELIRVAEALNKHGIQNTGIKRDETLDKEYVAFKDPDQISWEFYMV' A
#
# COMPACT_ATOMS: atom_id res chain seq x y z
N ASP A 1 -11.43 12.77 19.27
CA ASP A 1 -11.99 11.50 19.74
C ASP A 1 -10.93 10.43 19.53
N PRO A 2 -10.33 9.83 20.57
CA PRO A 2 -9.07 9.09 20.43
C PRO A 2 -9.24 7.71 19.78
N PHE A 3 -10.46 7.22 19.58
CA PHE A 3 -10.72 5.91 18.98
C PHE A 3 -11.92 5.99 18.04
N THR A 4 -11.68 6.36 16.79
CA THR A 4 -12.65 6.12 15.72
C THR A 4 -12.77 4.62 15.50
N VAL A 5 -13.86 4.01 15.96
CA VAL A 5 -14.20 2.63 15.62
C VAL A 5 -14.42 2.55 14.12
N GLY A 6 -13.54 1.84 13.41
CA GLY A 6 -13.54 1.78 11.95
C GLY A 6 -12.38 0.97 11.40
N LEU A 7 -12.31 0.86 10.08
CA LEU A 7 -11.22 0.20 9.38
C LEU A 7 -10.01 1.14 9.31
N ASP A 8 -8.88 0.72 9.89
CA ASP A 8 -7.64 1.50 9.89
C ASP A 8 -6.77 1.20 8.66
N HIS A 9 -6.60 -0.08 8.33
CA HIS A 9 -5.83 -0.52 7.17
C HIS A 9 -6.35 -1.81 6.53
N VAL A 10 -6.03 -1.98 5.25
CA VAL A 10 -6.22 -3.22 4.49
C VAL A 10 -4.90 -3.59 3.84
N ALA A 11 -4.47 -4.84 4.06
CA ALA A 11 -3.31 -5.42 3.41
C ALA A 11 -3.74 -6.52 2.43
N LEU A 12 -3.20 -6.46 1.20
CA LEU A 12 -3.44 -7.45 0.15
C LEU A 12 -2.10 -8.00 -0.35
N GLY A 13 -2.11 -9.26 -0.77
CA GLY A 13 -0.94 -9.95 -1.33
C GLY A 13 -1.00 -10.06 -2.85
N CYS A 14 0.16 -10.01 -3.51
CA CYS A 14 0.33 -10.38 -4.91
C CYS A 14 1.55 -11.29 -5.12
N GLU A 15 1.45 -12.20 -6.07
CA GLU A 15 2.49 -13.19 -6.37
C GLU A 15 3.54 -12.66 -7.37
N GLU A 16 3.15 -11.70 -8.21
CA GLU A 16 3.97 -11.19 -9.32
C GLU A 16 4.46 -9.76 -9.03
N GLN A 17 5.75 -9.52 -9.23
CA GLN A 17 6.38 -8.22 -8.94
C GLN A 17 5.86 -7.11 -9.88
N GLU A 18 5.46 -7.49 -11.08
CA GLU A 18 4.83 -6.62 -12.08
C GLU A 18 3.54 -5.98 -11.56
N GLU A 19 2.79 -6.66 -10.68
CA GLU A 19 1.59 -6.08 -10.08
C GLU A 19 1.93 -4.95 -9.11
N LEU A 20 3.01 -5.12 -8.34
CA LEU A 20 3.53 -4.08 -7.44
C LEU A 20 3.95 -2.84 -8.24
N ILE A 21 4.66 -3.05 -9.36
CA ILE A 21 5.10 -1.99 -10.28
C ILE A 21 3.90 -1.29 -10.91
N ARG A 22 2.94 -2.06 -11.45
CA ARG A 22 1.72 -1.54 -12.07
C ARG A 22 0.95 -0.62 -11.12
N VAL A 23 0.81 -1.03 -9.85
CA VAL A 23 0.12 -0.22 -8.83
C VAL A 23 0.91 1.04 -8.50
N ALA A 24 2.22 0.94 -8.24
CA ALA A 24 3.06 2.10 -7.93
C ALA A 24 3.06 3.14 -9.08
N GLU A 25 3.15 2.69 -10.33
CA GLU A 25 3.07 3.55 -11.51
C GLU A 25 1.71 4.23 -11.64
N ALA A 26 0.61 3.51 -11.40
CA ALA A 26 -0.72 4.09 -11.44
C ALA A 26 -0.89 5.18 -10.36
N LEU A 27 -0.45 4.91 -9.12
CA LEU A 27 -0.50 5.89 -8.03
C LEU A 27 0.28 7.16 -8.39
N ASN A 28 1.51 7.00 -8.90
CA ASN A 28 2.35 8.12 -9.33
C ASN A 28 1.73 8.91 -10.49
N LYS A 29 1.19 8.21 -11.50
CA LYS A 29 0.52 8.82 -12.66
C LYS A 29 -0.65 9.70 -12.24
N HIS A 30 -1.37 9.32 -11.18
CA HIS A 30 -2.51 10.06 -10.65
C HIS A 30 -2.14 11.05 -9.54
N GLY A 31 -0.84 11.20 -9.22
CA GLY A 31 -0.37 12.11 -8.17
C GLY A 31 -0.81 11.71 -6.76
N ILE A 32 -1.14 10.43 -6.54
CA ILE A 32 -1.50 9.91 -5.23
C ILE A 32 -0.23 9.71 -4.43
N GLN A 33 -0.14 10.35 -3.26
CA GLN A 33 1.00 10.17 -2.37
C GLN A 33 1.09 8.71 -1.93
N ASN A 34 2.24 8.10 -2.15
CA ASN A 34 2.51 6.71 -1.86
C ASN A 34 3.98 6.51 -1.46
N THR A 35 4.32 5.31 -0.99
CA THR A 35 5.68 4.98 -0.56
C THR A 35 6.66 4.75 -1.71
N GLY A 36 6.18 4.53 -2.93
CA GLY A 36 6.88 3.74 -3.94
C GLY A 36 7.01 2.28 -3.51
N ILE A 37 7.68 1.46 -4.32
CA ILE A 37 8.06 0.11 -3.90
C ILE A 37 9.17 0.22 -2.85
N LYS A 38 8.96 -0.37 -1.68
CA LYS A 38 9.92 -0.45 -0.58
C LYS A 38 9.98 -1.87 -0.03
N ARG A 39 11.08 -2.18 0.66
CA ARG A 39 11.18 -3.40 1.47
C ARG A 39 10.72 -3.10 2.89
N ASP A 40 9.78 -3.88 3.39
CA ASP A 40 9.41 -3.92 4.80
C ASP A 40 10.46 -4.73 5.57
N GLU A 41 11.15 -4.10 6.52
CA GLU A 41 12.23 -4.74 7.28
C GLU A 41 11.72 -5.77 8.30
N THR A 42 10.46 -5.69 8.72
CA THR A 42 9.88 -6.61 9.70
C THR A 42 9.42 -7.90 9.02
N LEU A 43 8.81 -7.77 7.85
CA LEU A 43 8.24 -8.90 7.10
C LEU A 43 9.16 -9.42 6.00
N ASP A 44 10.25 -8.69 5.72
CA ASP A 44 11.21 -8.97 4.65
C ASP A 44 10.58 -9.07 3.25
N LYS A 45 9.54 -8.28 3.01
CA LYS A 45 8.72 -8.29 1.79
C LYS A 45 8.75 -6.95 1.07
N GLU A 46 8.73 -6.98 -0.26
CA GLU A 46 8.50 -5.77 -1.04
C GLU A 46 7.01 -5.39 -0.99
N TYR A 47 6.73 -4.10 -0.91
CA TYR A 47 5.37 -3.58 -0.85
C TYR A 47 5.26 -2.15 -1.39
N VAL A 48 4.04 -1.75 -1.70
CA VAL A 48 3.65 -0.35 -1.90
C VAL A 48 2.50 -0.02 -0.95
N ALA A 49 2.53 1.17 -0.34
CA ALA A 49 1.46 1.66 0.51
C ALA A 49 1.03 3.08 0.16
N PHE A 50 -0.25 3.36 0.39
CA PHE A 50 -0.87 4.67 0.16
C PHE A 50 -2.12 4.82 1.07
N LYS A 51 -2.72 6.01 1.07
CA LYS A 51 -4.02 6.25 1.72
C LYS A 51 -5.09 6.51 0.67
N ASP A 52 -6.27 5.96 0.90
CA ASP A 52 -7.45 6.28 0.10
C ASP A 52 -8.08 7.62 0.54
N PRO A 53 -9.12 8.12 -0.16
CA PRO A 53 -9.78 9.38 0.19
C PRO A 53 -10.41 9.40 1.60
N ASP A 54 -10.72 8.23 2.17
CA ASP A 54 -11.27 8.08 3.52
C ASP A 54 -10.16 7.93 4.58
N GLN A 55 -8.90 8.10 4.19
CA GLN A 55 -7.69 8.01 5.01
C GLN A 55 -7.35 6.60 5.52
N ILE A 56 -8.02 5.57 4.99
CA ILE A 56 -7.73 4.16 5.27
C ILE A 56 -6.41 3.83 4.60
N SER A 57 -5.53 3.14 5.33
CA SER A 57 -4.22 2.75 4.81
C SER A 57 -4.35 1.50 3.94
N TRP A 58 -3.78 1.54 2.74
CA TRP A 58 -3.71 0.41 1.84
C TRP A 58 -2.27 -0.04 1.72
N GLU A 59 -2.05 -1.35 1.89
CA GLU A 59 -0.74 -1.97 1.76
C GLU A 59 -0.83 -3.15 0.79
N PHE A 60 0.07 -3.19 -0.18
CA PHE A 60 0.09 -4.23 -1.21
C PHE A 60 1.46 -4.89 -1.21
N TYR A 61 1.51 -6.15 -0.79
CA TYR A 61 2.73 -6.89 -0.48
C TYR A 61 2.99 -8.02 -1.47
N MET A 62 4.26 -8.32 -1.74
CA MET A 62 4.68 -9.59 -2.33
C MET A 62 4.41 -10.75 -1.36
N VAL A 63 3.68 -11.78 -1.81
CA VAL A 63 3.41 -12.99 -1.00
C VAL A 63 4.39 -14.11 -1.23
#